data_AF-A0A3D2XB23-F1
#
_entry.id   AF-A0A3D2XB23-F1
#
_cell.length_a   1.000
_cell.length_b   1.000
_cell.length_c   1.000
_cell.angle_alpha   90.00
_cell.angle_beta   90.00
_cell.angle_gamma   90.00
#
_symmetry.space_group_name_H-M   'P 1'
#
loop_
_entity.id
_entity.type
_entity.pdbx_description
1 polymer ?
#
loop_
_entity_poly.entity_id
_entity_poly.type
_entity_poly.pdbx_seq_one_letter_code
_entity_poly.pdbx_strand_id
1 'polypeptide(L)'
;MNEHALLHKPDSNFCFPVGAKQIIIRLRVMRGEPLHKVSVLHACKYDYHTARKETMMVKKYSDRYFDYYETKLDLDDVRFAYIFALDTNEGRFYFSEDGVTKEYDFNLGFYNFFQLPYINKEDVHETVEWMKSAVFYQIFVDRFLMANEQKDQSYINISWGDRPTPKSFAGGDLKGIIT
;
A
#
# COMPACT_ATOMS: atom_id res chain seq x y z
N MET A 1 12.71 -9.66 -21.32
CA MET A 1 11.99 -9.05 -20.19
C MET A 1 10.86 -8.17 -20.70
N ASN A 2 9.62 -8.23 -20.17
CA ASN A 2 8.55 -7.32 -20.61
C ASN A 2 8.59 -5.98 -19.86
N GLU A 3 9.26 -4.98 -20.47
CA GLU A 3 9.46 -3.65 -19.88
C GLU A 3 8.17 -2.86 -19.69
N HIS A 4 7.15 -3.06 -20.54
CA HIS A 4 5.87 -2.34 -20.42
C HIS A 4 5.08 -2.73 -19.16
N ALA A 5 5.37 -3.90 -18.59
CA ALA A 5 4.72 -4.38 -17.37
C ALA A 5 5.45 -3.96 -16.09
N LEU A 6 6.73 -3.59 -16.20
CA LEU A 6 7.54 -3.08 -15.10
C LEU A 6 6.97 -1.74 -14.61
N LEU A 7 6.69 -1.66 -13.31
CA LEU A 7 6.26 -0.41 -12.70
C LEU A 7 6.73 -0.32 -11.25
N HIS A 8 7.29 0.84 -10.97
CA HIS A 8 7.53 1.34 -9.63
C HIS A 8 7.22 2.84 -9.61
N LYS A 9 6.77 3.35 -8.47
CA LYS A 9 6.65 4.78 -8.21
C LYS A 9 7.25 5.05 -6.83
N PRO A 10 8.08 6.09 -6.64
CA PRO A 10 8.68 6.41 -5.34
C PRO A 10 7.68 7.07 -4.39
N ASP A 11 6.45 6.56 -4.34
CA ASP A 11 5.34 7.03 -3.49
C ASP A 11 4.22 5.97 -3.43
N SER A 12 3.13 6.28 -2.71
CA SER A 12 1.87 5.57 -2.68
C SER A 12 2.05 4.10 -2.24
N ASN A 13 1.36 3.16 -2.89
CA ASN A 13 1.42 1.74 -2.57
C ASN A 13 2.69 1.03 -3.08
N PHE A 14 3.65 1.77 -3.66
CA PHE A 14 4.91 1.23 -4.19
C PHE A 14 6.12 1.57 -3.31
N CYS A 15 6.11 2.72 -2.66
CA CYS A 15 7.17 3.16 -1.78
C CYS A 15 6.54 3.97 -0.64
N PHE A 16 6.54 3.43 0.58
CA PHE A 16 5.92 4.12 1.71
C PHE A 16 6.58 3.75 3.04
N PRO A 17 6.70 4.72 3.96
CA PRO A 17 7.21 4.45 5.29
C PRO A 17 6.19 3.69 6.14
N VAL A 18 6.67 2.76 6.95
CA VAL A 18 5.88 2.01 7.95
C VAL A 18 6.41 2.19 9.38
N GLY A 19 7.34 3.13 9.53
CA GLY A 19 7.98 3.53 10.78
C GLY A 19 9.01 4.61 10.52
N ALA A 20 9.58 5.20 11.58
CA ALA A 20 10.51 6.32 11.47
C ALA A 20 11.77 6.05 10.63
N LYS A 21 12.17 4.78 10.50
CA LYS A 21 13.33 4.33 9.72
C LYS A 21 13.03 3.07 8.90
N GLN A 22 11.75 2.81 8.64
CA GLN A 22 11.31 1.58 7.99
C GLN A 22 10.48 1.92 6.76
N ILE A 23 10.86 1.35 5.62
CA ILE A 23 10.20 1.59 4.35
C ILE A 23 9.81 0.27 3.69
N ILE A 24 8.64 0.26 3.08
CA ILE A 24 8.22 -0.80 2.17
C ILE A 24 8.49 -0.34 0.74
N ILE A 25 9.17 -1.19 -0.02
CA ILE A 25 9.41 -1.00 -1.45
C ILE A 25 8.79 -2.15 -2.20
N ARG A 26 8.06 -1.82 -3.25
CA ARG A 26 7.36 -2.78 -4.10
C ARG A 26 7.67 -2.53 -5.56
N LEU A 27 7.85 -3.60 -6.32
CA LEU A 27 8.01 -3.61 -7.77
C LEU A 27 6.90 -4.47 -8.37
N ARG A 28 6.24 -3.96 -9.41
CA ARG A 28 5.30 -4.74 -10.23
C ARG A 28 5.99 -5.20 -11.51
N VAL A 29 5.76 -6.45 -11.89
CA VAL A 29 6.22 -7.05 -13.15
C VAL A 29 5.10 -7.85 -13.81
N MET A 30 5.27 -8.23 -15.08
CA MET A 30 4.33 -9.16 -15.74
C MET A 30 4.28 -10.47 -14.95
N ARG A 31 3.08 -11.02 -14.75
CA ARG A 31 2.93 -12.29 -14.06
C ARG A 31 3.63 -13.41 -14.83
N GLY A 32 4.44 -14.20 -14.13
CA GLY A 32 5.21 -15.29 -14.74
C GLY A 32 6.44 -14.81 -15.52
N GLU A 33 6.86 -13.55 -15.38
CA GLU A 33 8.13 -13.08 -15.91
C GLU A 33 9.28 -13.97 -15.35
N PRO A 34 10.19 -14.49 -16.19
CA PRO A 34 11.24 -15.42 -15.76
C PRO A 34 12.39 -14.72 -15.04
N LEU A 35 12.09 -14.13 -13.87
CA LEU A 35 13.03 -13.48 -12.97
C LEU A 35 13.54 -14.50 -11.95
N HIS A 36 14.86 -14.70 -11.89
CA HIS A 36 15.51 -15.58 -10.92
C HIS A 36 15.74 -14.88 -9.58
N LYS A 37 16.05 -13.59 -9.65
CA LYS A 37 16.28 -12.75 -8.48
C LYS A 37 15.82 -11.34 -8.78
N VAL A 38 15.10 -10.76 -7.81
CA VAL A 38 14.73 -9.36 -7.81
C VAL A 38 15.33 -8.77 -6.55
N SER A 39 16.12 -7.69 -6.70
CA SER A 39 16.76 -7.03 -5.58
C SER A 39 16.58 -5.52 -5.66
N VAL A 40 16.59 -4.86 -4.51
CA VAL A 40 16.77 -3.42 -4.40
C VAL A 40 18.24 -3.16 -4.10
N LEU A 41 18.89 -2.35 -4.93
CA LEU A 41 20.20 -1.77 -4.64
C LEU A 41 19.97 -0.42 -4.00
N HIS A 42 20.43 -0.21 -2.77
CA HIS A 42 20.10 0.99 -2.01
C HIS A 42 21.22 1.50 -1.12
N ALA A 43 21.18 2.79 -0.81
CA ALA A 43 22.08 3.45 0.12
C ALA A 43 21.50 4.77 0.63
N CYS A 44 22.23 5.42 1.54
CA CYS A 44 22.10 6.86 1.73
C CYS A 44 22.39 7.57 0.40
N LYS A 45 21.59 8.57 0.02
CA LYS A 45 21.70 9.24 -1.29
C LYS A 45 23.07 9.88 -1.55
N TYR A 46 23.76 10.32 -0.49
CA TYR A 46 25.09 10.93 -0.60
C TYR A 46 26.19 9.88 -0.82
N ASP A 47 25.98 8.66 -0.33
CA ASP A 47 26.95 7.57 -0.40
C ASP A 47 26.64 6.60 -1.56
N TYR A 48 25.54 6.81 -2.28
CA TYR A 48 25.03 5.89 -3.30
C TYR A 48 26.03 5.61 -4.42
N HIS A 49 26.90 6.56 -4.76
CA HIS A 49 27.97 6.38 -5.74
C HIS A 49 29.20 5.65 -5.15
N THR A 50 29.36 5.63 -3.82
CA THR A 50 30.48 4.99 -3.10
C THR A 50 30.18 3.58 -2.58
N ALA A 51 29.03 3.35 -1.94
CA ALA A 51 28.62 2.06 -1.38
C ALA A 51 27.10 1.83 -1.55
N ARG A 52 26.67 0.59 -1.82
CA ARG A 52 25.26 0.17 -1.89
C ARG A 52 25.08 -1.17 -1.21
N LYS A 53 23.96 -1.35 -0.55
CA LYS A 53 23.49 -2.64 -0.06
C LYS A 53 22.58 -3.25 -1.13
N GLU A 54 22.70 -4.55 -1.37
CA GLU A 54 21.75 -5.31 -2.19
C GLU A 54 20.82 -6.08 -1.26
N THR A 55 19.52 -5.84 -1.37
CA THR A 55 18.51 -6.55 -0.58
C THR A 55 17.54 -7.26 -1.49
N MET A 56 17.42 -8.58 -1.34
CA MET A 56 16.50 -9.39 -2.12
C MET A 56 15.05 -9.02 -1.80
N MET A 57 14.21 -9.00 -2.84
CA MET A 57 12.77 -8.84 -2.75
C MET A 57 12.09 -10.19 -2.88
N VAL A 58 10.95 -10.35 -2.21
CA VAL A 58 10.14 -11.57 -2.30
C VAL A 58 8.87 -11.30 -3.08
N LYS A 59 8.48 -12.22 -3.96
CA LYS A 59 7.17 -12.17 -4.60
C LYS A 59 6.09 -12.38 -3.54
N LYS A 60 5.39 -11.31 -3.18
CA LYS A 60 4.44 -11.29 -2.07
C LYS A 60 3.00 -11.43 -2.53
N TYR A 61 2.69 -10.92 -3.71
CA TYR A 61 1.33 -10.96 -4.27
C TYR A 61 1.37 -11.26 -5.76
N SER A 62 0.27 -11.81 -6.27
CA SER A 62 0.02 -12.00 -7.69
C SER A 62 -1.45 -11.67 -7.95
N ASP A 63 -1.73 -10.91 -9.00
CA ASP A 63 -3.09 -10.71 -9.48
C ASP A 63 -3.31 -11.44 -10.83
N ARG A 64 -4.31 -11.03 -11.61
CA ARG A 64 -4.59 -11.64 -12.92
C ARG A 64 -3.43 -11.47 -13.91
N TYR A 65 -2.70 -10.36 -13.88
CA TYR A 65 -1.74 -9.97 -14.91
C TYR A 65 -0.33 -9.69 -14.39
N PHE A 66 -0.18 -9.45 -13.09
CA PHE A 66 1.08 -8.98 -12.52
C PHE A 66 1.52 -9.79 -11.30
N ASP A 67 2.83 -9.89 -11.14
CA ASP A 67 3.49 -10.32 -9.91
C ASP A 67 4.07 -9.10 -9.19
N TYR A 68 3.95 -9.08 -7.86
CA TYR A 68 4.42 -7.98 -7.01
C TYR A 68 5.51 -8.47 -6.08
N TYR A 69 6.72 -7.94 -6.29
CA TYR A 69 7.86 -8.15 -5.42
C TYR A 69 7.87 -7.06 -4.35
N GLU A 70 8.06 -7.43 -3.09
CA GLU A 70 8.09 -6.49 -1.96
C GLU A 70 9.26 -6.81 -1.04
N THR A 71 9.84 -5.77 -0.45
CA THR A 71 10.77 -5.91 0.67
C THR A 71 10.54 -4.78 1.68
N LYS A 72 10.87 -5.07 2.94
CA LYS A 72 10.92 -4.08 4.03
C LYS A 72 12.39 -3.78 4.28
N LEU A 73 12.76 -2.50 4.26
CA LEU A 73 14.11 -2.05 4.57
C LEU A 73 14.13 -1.30 5.89
N ASP A 74 15.09 -1.65 6.73
CA ASP A 74 15.49 -0.88 7.90
C ASP A 74 16.64 0.05 7.48
N LEU A 75 16.41 1.36 7.59
CA LEU A 75 17.32 2.40 7.11
C LEU A 75 18.18 2.93 8.25
N ASP A 76 19.49 3.00 8.03
CA ASP A 76 20.40 3.70 8.96
C ASP A 76 20.17 5.22 8.87
N ASP A 77 20.04 5.72 7.63
CA ASP A 77 19.74 7.10 7.23
C ASP A 77 18.47 7.13 6.36
N VAL A 78 17.55 8.04 6.65
CA VAL A 78 16.25 8.16 5.97
C VAL A 78 16.31 8.91 4.64
N ARG A 79 17.48 9.45 4.26
CA ARG A 79 17.73 10.10 2.96
C ARG A 79 18.17 9.04 1.97
N PHE A 80 17.19 8.44 1.31
CA PHE A 80 17.30 7.12 0.73
C PHE A 80 17.24 7.16 -0.80
N ALA A 81 18.17 6.47 -1.46
CA ALA A 81 18.22 6.32 -2.92
C ALA A 81 18.36 4.85 -3.31
N TYR A 82 17.73 4.45 -4.41
CA TYR A 82 17.68 3.06 -4.84
C TYR A 82 17.36 2.85 -6.31
N ILE A 83 17.73 1.69 -6.82
CA ILE A 83 17.26 1.11 -8.09
C ILE A 83 16.92 -0.37 -7.88
N PHE A 84 16.30 -0.99 -8.87
CA PHE A 84 16.08 -2.43 -8.88
C PHE A 84 17.14 -3.13 -9.72
N ALA A 85 17.59 -4.29 -9.26
CA ALA A 85 18.38 -5.25 -10.04
C ALA A 85 17.52 -6.49 -10.33
N LEU A 86 17.41 -6.85 -11.60
CA LEU A 86 16.55 -7.90 -12.12
C LEU A 86 17.43 -8.95 -12.81
N ASP A 87 17.64 -10.09 -12.15
CA ASP A 87 18.44 -11.18 -12.69
C ASP A 87 17.56 -12.14 -13.49
N THR A 88 17.93 -12.34 -14.75
CA THR A 88 17.21 -13.19 -15.71
C THR A 88 18.17 -14.20 -16.34
N ASN A 89 17.65 -15.09 -17.20
CA ASN A 89 18.50 -15.95 -18.04
C ASN A 89 19.40 -15.17 -19.02
N GLU A 90 19.01 -13.95 -19.39
CA GLU A 90 19.75 -13.10 -20.35
C GLU A 90 20.80 -12.22 -19.66
N GLY A 91 20.87 -12.28 -18.33
CA GLY A 91 21.75 -11.47 -17.50
C GLY A 91 20.98 -10.58 -16.53
N ARG A 92 21.74 -9.68 -15.88
CA ARG A 92 21.26 -8.68 -14.93
C ARG A 92 20.83 -7.42 -15.67
N PHE A 93 19.64 -6.93 -15.33
CA PHE A 93 19.13 -5.63 -15.77
C PHE A 93 18.94 -4.72 -14.55
N TYR A 94 19.00 -3.41 -14.79
CA TYR A 94 18.74 -2.38 -13.79
C TYR A 94 17.49 -1.62 -14.19
N PHE A 95 16.63 -1.31 -13.21
CA PHE A 95 15.46 -0.48 -13.42
C PHE A 95 15.53 0.74 -12.52
N SER A 96 15.62 1.91 -13.15
CA SER A 96 15.74 3.24 -12.55
C SER A 96 14.63 4.16 -13.07
N GLU A 97 14.67 5.46 -12.76
CA GLU A 97 13.68 6.44 -13.28
C GLU A 97 13.74 6.57 -14.81
N ASP A 98 14.90 6.29 -15.42
CA ASP A 98 15.08 6.28 -16.89
C ASP A 98 14.54 5.01 -17.57
N GLY A 99 14.09 4.04 -16.79
CA GLY A 99 13.64 2.74 -17.29
C GLY A 99 14.68 1.64 -17.13
N VAL A 100 14.65 0.66 -18.04
CA VAL A 100 15.44 -0.56 -17.95
C VAL A 100 16.75 -0.40 -18.72
N THR A 101 17.87 -0.76 -18.10
CA THR A 101 19.19 -0.80 -18.73
C THR A 101 19.93 -2.10 -18.40
N LYS A 102 20.86 -2.54 -19.27
CA LYS A 102 21.77 -3.66 -18.97
C LYS A 102 22.97 -3.25 -18.13
N GLU A 103 23.41 -2.01 -18.31
CA GLU A 103 24.51 -1.40 -17.56
C GLU A 103 23.98 -0.15 -16.85
N TYR A 104 24.50 0.11 -15.66
CA TYR A 104 24.13 1.27 -14.86
C TYR A 104 25.38 1.93 -14.31
N ASP A 105 25.59 3.21 -14.63
CA ASP A 105 26.72 3.98 -14.10
C ASP A 105 26.36 4.54 -12.72
N PHE A 106 26.84 3.87 -11.67
CA PHE A 106 26.61 4.28 -10.30
C PHE A 106 27.21 5.65 -9.95
N ASN A 107 28.21 6.14 -10.68
CA ASN A 107 28.77 7.48 -10.46
C ASN A 107 27.80 8.59 -10.87
N LEU A 108 26.96 8.30 -11.87
CA LEU A 108 25.96 9.21 -12.42
C LEU A 108 24.56 8.92 -11.88
N GLY A 109 24.42 8.01 -10.92
CA GLY A 109 23.11 7.54 -10.45
C GLY A 109 22.22 8.64 -9.86
N PHE A 110 22.80 9.74 -9.37
CA PHE A 110 22.04 10.88 -8.85
C PHE A 110 21.15 11.59 -9.89
N TYR A 111 21.34 11.30 -11.18
CA TYR A 111 20.45 11.77 -12.24
C TYR A 111 19.16 10.96 -12.34
N ASN A 112 19.15 9.69 -11.96
CA ASN A 112 18.08 8.78 -12.34
C ASN A 112 17.76 7.64 -11.36
N PHE A 113 18.36 7.58 -10.16
CA PHE A 113 17.87 6.67 -9.13
C PHE A 113 16.46 7.06 -8.70
N PHE A 114 15.70 6.10 -8.19
CA PHE A 114 14.54 6.44 -7.39
C PHE A 114 15.00 6.96 -6.03
N GLN A 115 14.25 7.87 -5.43
CA GLN A 115 14.55 8.40 -4.12
C GLN A 115 13.31 8.64 -3.29
N LEU A 116 13.43 8.39 -1.99
CA LEU A 116 12.54 8.97 -0.99
C LEU A 116 13.34 10.08 -0.28
N PRO A 117 13.03 11.38 -0.49
CA PRO A 117 13.88 12.46 -0.02
C PRO A 117 14.15 12.44 1.49
N TYR A 118 13.12 12.11 2.28
CA TYR A 118 13.17 11.99 3.72
C TYR A 118 11.93 11.24 4.24
N ILE A 119 12.04 10.53 5.36
CA ILE A 119 10.88 9.99 6.09
C ILE A 119 10.50 10.98 7.19
N ASN A 120 9.45 11.78 6.96
CA ASN A 120 8.88 12.59 8.04
C ASN A 120 7.95 11.71 8.87
N LYS A 121 8.08 11.79 10.20
CA LYS A 121 7.23 11.02 11.12
C LYS A 121 5.74 11.30 10.89
N GLU A 122 5.39 12.57 10.65
CA GLU A 122 4.02 13.01 10.43
C GLU A 122 3.40 12.47 9.13
N ASP A 123 4.23 12.03 8.17
CA ASP A 123 3.77 11.41 6.92
C ASP A 123 3.63 9.88 7.04
N VAL A 124 4.04 9.28 8.17
CA VAL A 124 3.90 7.84 8.40
C VAL A 124 2.46 7.53 8.79
N HIS A 125 1.82 6.65 8.01
CA HIS A 125 0.46 6.22 8.31
C HIS A 125 0.39 5.43 9.61
N GLU A 126 -0.26 6.00 10.63
CA GLU A 126 -0.50 5.34 11.91
C GLU A 126 -1.74 4.44 11.82
N THR A 127 -1.55 3.16 12.13
CA THR A 127 -2.66 2.21 12.21
C THR A 127 -3.23 2.16 13.62
N VAL A 128 -4.55 2.12 13.76
CA VAL A 128 -5.22 1.94 15.04
C VAL A 128 -5.21 0.46 15.43
N GLU A 129 -4.36 0.08 16.39
CA GLU A 129 -4.04 -1.34 16.65
C GLU A 129 -5.28 -2.19 16.99
N TRP A 130 -6.19 -1.67 17.81
CA TRP A 130 -7.39 -2.42 18.22
C TRP A 130 -8.32 -2.73 17.04
N MET A 131 -8.27 -1.96 15.94
CA MET A 131 -9.12 -2.22 14.77
C MET A 131 -8.76 -3.52 14.05
N LYS A 132 -7.51 -4.01 14.17
CA LYS A 132 -7.06 -5.25 13.51
C LYS A 132 -7.78 -6.50 14.03
N SER A 133 -8.25 -6.47 15.27
CA SER A 133 -8.97 -7.56 15.92
C SER A 133 -10.45 -7.24 16.17
N ALA A 134 -10.91 -6.06 15.77
CA ALA A 134 -12.30 -5.65 15.94
C ALA A 134 -13.23 -6.38 14.96
N VAL A 135 -14.43 -6.71 15.44
CA VAL A 135 -15.55 -7.15 14.60
C VAL A 135 -16.57 -6.01 14.57
N PHE A 136 -16.77 -5.42 13.39
CA PHE A 136 -17.71 -4.32 13.21
C PHE A 136 -19.13 -4.84 12.94
N TYR A 137 -20.10 -4.27 13.63
CA TYR A 137 -21.52 -4.50 13.38
C TYR A 137 -22.16 -3.19 12.91
N GLN A 138 -22.56 -3.15 11.63
CA GLN A 138 -23.16 -1.96 11.05
C GLN A 138 -24.66 -1.92 11.34
N ILE A 139 -25.10 -0.89 12.06
CA ILE A 139 -26.51 -0.69 12.40
C ILE A 139 -27.12 0.37 11.50
N PHE A 140 -28.18 0.00 10.76
CA PHE A 140 -29.07 0.97 10.15
C PHE A 140 -30.19 1.33 11.15
N VAL A 141 -30.02 2.47 11.82
CA VAL A 141 -30.80 2.88 13.01
C VAL A 141 -32.30 2.73 12.81
N ASP A 142 -32.85 3.25 11.70
CA ASP A 142 -34.30 3.25 11.42
C ASP A 142 -34.92 1.84 11.41
N ARG A 143 -34.12 0.77 11.30
CA ARG A 143 -34.58 -0.61 11.19
C ARG A 143 -34.03 -1.55 12.26
N PHE A 144 -33.30 -1.02 13.25
CA PHE A 144 -32.68 -1.87 14.27
C PHE A 144 -33.66 -2.21 15.39
N LEU A 145 -34.12 -1.19 16.10
CA LEU A 145 -35.11 -1.31 17.15
C LEU A 145 -35.69 0.08 17.45
N MET A 146 -37.01 0.15 17.66
CA MET A 146 -37.67 1.32 18.22
C MET A 146 -37.86 1.11 19.72
N ALA A 147 -37.22 1.92 20.57
CA ALA A 147 -37.35 1.80 22.02
C ALA A 147 -37.76 3.12 22.72
N ASN A 148 -37.81 4.24 21.98
CA ASN A 148 -38.31 5.50 22.51
C ASN A 148 -39.79 5.70 22.18
N GLU A 149 -40.67 5.44 23.15
CA GLU A 149 -42.12 5.64 23.01
C GLU A 149 -42.55 7.11 23.04
N GLN A 150 -41.72 8.02 23.56
CA GLN A 150 -42.06 9.44 23.75
C GLN A 150 -41.72 10.32 22.53
N LYS A 151 -41.15 9.76 21.47
CA LYS A 151 -40.84 10.53 20.25
C LYS A 151 -42.08 10.74 19.38
N ASP A 152 -41.97 11.66 18.44
CA ASP A 152 -42.94 11.78 17.35
C ASP A 152 -42.95 10.49 16.51
N GLN A 153 -44.12 9.92 16.27
CA GLN A 153 -44.31 8.70 15.48
C GLN A 153 -45.04 8.98 14.15
N SER A 154 -45.44 10.23 13.89
CA SER A 154 -46.25 10.61 12.73
C SER A 154 -45.56 10.37 11.38
N TYR A 155 -44.23 10.34 11.36
CA TYR A 155 -43.42 10.11 10.17
C TYR A 155 -43.30 8.63 9.79
N ILE A 156 -43.64 7.72 10.71
CA ILE A 156 -43.52 6.27 10.50
C ILE A 156 -44.58 5.84 9.51
N ASN A 157 -44.16 5.27 8.39
CA ASN A 157 -45.03 4.96 7.26
C ASN A 157 -44.90 3.51 6.76
N ILE A 158 -44.23 2.65 7.54
CA ILE A 158 -44.08 1.24 7.25
C ILE A 158 -44.14 0.43 8.55
N SER A 159 -44.76 -0.75 8.51
CA SER A 159 -44.81 -1.67 9.65
C SER A 159 -43.47 -2.39 9.82
N TRP A 160 -43.18 -2.85 11.03
CA TRP A 160 -41.96 -3.61 11.29
C TRP A 160 -41.95 -4.94 10.50
N GLY A 161 -40.87 -5.21 9.76
CA GLY A 161 -40.74 -6.41 8.93
C GLY A 161 -41.25 -6.28 7.49
N ASP A 162 -41.98 -5.21 7.16
CA ASP A 162 -42.43 -4.95 5.78
C ASP A 162 -41.25 -4.56 4.87
N ARG A 163 -41.43 -4.79 3.57
CA ARG A 163 -40.40 -4.46 2.56
C ARG A 163 -40.22 -2.94 2.45
N PRO A 164 -39.05 -2.39 2.79
CA PRO A 164 -38.86 -0.95 2.77
C PRO A 164 -38.66 -0.39 1.37
N THR A 165 -39.03 0.88 1.22
CA THR A 165 -38.69 1.71 0.06
C THR A 165 -37.69 2.80 0.48
N PRO A 166 -37.06 3.52 -0.47
CA PRO A 166 -36.20 4.66 -0.16
C PRO A 166 -36.87 5.79 0.62
N LYS A 167 -38.21 5.84 0.66
CA LYS A 167 -39.00 6.85 1.40
C LYS A 167 -39.67 6.27 2.65
N SER A 168 -39.37 5.02 2.99
CA SER A 168 -39.96 4.36 4.15
C SER A 168 -39.22 4.72 5.43
N PHE A 169 -39.97 4.89 6.51
CA PHE A 169 -39.47 5.13 7.87
C PHE A 169 -40.14 4.13 8.82
N ALA A 170 -39.37 3.20 9.37
CA ALA A 170 -39.89 2.22 10.34
C ALA A 170 -39.71 2.69 11.78
N GLY A 171 -38.95 3.77 11.97
CA GLY A 171 -38.85 4.47 13.24
C GLY A 171 -37.97 3.76 14.26
N GLY A 172 -36.92 3.06 13.87
CA GLY A 172 -35.86 2.71 14.81
C GLY A 172 -35.15 3.96 15.37
N ASP A 173 -34.54 3.84 16.54
CA ASP A 173 -33.89 4.96 17.24
C ASP A 173 -32.62 4.55 18.01
N LEU A 174 -31.85 5.54 18.46
CA LEU A 174 -30.62 5.30 19.21
C LEU A 174 -30.88 4.63 20.56
N LYS A 175 -32.06 4.85 21.17
CA LYS A 175 -32.42 4.16 22.42
C LYS A 175 -32.49 2.66 22.18
N GLY A 176 -33.03 2.23 21.03
CA GLY A 176 -33.05 0.83 20.62
C GLY A 176 -31.68 0.19 20.40
N ILE A 177 -30.62 0.97 20.23
CA ILE A 177 -29.23 0.46 20.13
C ILE A 177 -28.62 0.22 21.51
N ILE A 178 -29.00 1.04 22.49
CA ILE A 178 -28.43 1.03 23.85
C ILE A 178 -29.12 0.00 24.76
N THR A 179 -30.33 -0.45 24.37
CA THR A 179 -31.15 -1.39 25.16
C THR A 179 -30.71 -2.83 24.94
#